data_AF-A0A6B3I4B8-F1
#
_entry.id   AF-A0A6B3I4B8-F1
#
_cell.length_a   1.000
_cell.length_b   1.000
_cell.length_c   1.000
_cell.angle_alpha   90.00
_cell.angle_beta   90.00
_cell.angle_gamma   90.00
#
_symmetry.space_group_name_H-M   'P 1'
#
loop_
_entity.id
_entity.type
_entity.pdbx_description
1 polymer ?
#
loop_
_entity_poly.entity_id
_entity_poly.type
_entity_poly.pdbx_seq_one_letter_code
_entity_poly.pdbx_strand_id
1 'polypeptide(L)'
;GLLMALAIGLNIWLAHRLRPPLSAMSLEQQSLDRYRMSVAPFKKWVLLAVTALVGLIAGASASGQWRTWLMYVNGVPFGTKDPQFKLDVAFYAFDLPWYR
;
A
#
# COMPACT_ATOMS: atom_id res chain seq x y z
N GLY A 1 4.73 0.46 7.16
CA GLY A 1 3.64 -0.28 7.84
C GLY A 1 2.40 0.57 8.00
N LEU A 2 2.41 1.52 8.92
CA LEU A 2 1.24 2.32 9.31
C LEU A 2 0.66 3.18 8.18
N LEU A 3 1.51 3.82 7.36
CA LEU A 3 1.08 4.54 6.15
C LEU A 3 0.42 3.62 5.11
N MET A 4 0.95 2.41 4.94
CA MET A 4 0.39 1.41 4.01
C MET A 4 -0.94 0.89 4.53
N ALA A 5 -1.04 0.61 5.82
CA ALA A 5 -2.28 0.22 6.48
C ALA A 5 -3.35 1.33 6.39
N LEU A 6 -2.96 2.60 6.53
CA LEU A 6 -3.83 3.75 6.31
C LEU A 6 -4.28 3.86 4.85
N ALA A 7 -3.35 3.76 3.89
CA ALA A 7 -3.68 3.85 2.46
C ALA A 7 -4.65 2.73 2.04
N ILE A 8 -4.41 1.51 2.51
CA ILE A 8 -5.27 0.35 2.25
C ILE A 8 -6.62 0.49 2.95
N GLY A 9 -6.63 0.90 4.23
CA GLY A 9 -7.85 1.12 5.00
C GLY A 9 -8.73 2.22 4.40
N LEU A 10 -8.13 3.32 3.93
CA LEU A 10 -8.81 4.37 3.18
C LEU A 10 -9.40 3.84 1.87
N ASN A 11 -8.67 3.01 1.14
CA ASN A 11 -9.14 2.44 -0.14
C ASN A 11 -10.36 1.53 0.07
N ILE A 12 -10.32 0.65 1.08
CA ILE A 12 -11.46 -0.20 1.48
C ILE A 12 -12.65 0.66 1.91
N TRP A 13 -12.40 1.69 2.72
CA TRP A 13 -13.45 2.59 3.19
C TRP A 13 -14.11 3.35 2.03
N LEU A 14 -13.32 3.86 1.08
CA LEU A 14 -13.83 4.51 -0.14
C LEU A 14 -14.66 3.55 -0.98
N ALA A 15 -14.17 2.32 -1.19
CA ALA A 15 -14.88 1.30 -1.96
C ALA A 15 -16.22 0.91 -1.31
N HIS A 16 -16.29 0.87 0.02
CA HIS A 16 -17.54 0.64 0.73
C HIS A 16 -18.49 1.85 0.68
N ARG A 17 -17.97 3.07 0.76
CA ARG A 17 -18.75 4.33 0.71
C ARG A 17 -19.33 4.61 -0.68
N LEU A 18 -18.55 4.35 -1.72
CA LEU A 18 -18.90 4.67 -3.12
C LEU A 18 -19.67 3.55 -3.82
N ARG A 19 -19.95 2.44 -3.13
CA ARG A 19 -20.68 1.32 -3.72
C ARG A 19 -22.11 1.77 -4.07
N PRO A 20 -22.49 1.83 -5.36
CA PRO A 20 -23.85 2.21 -5.74
C PRO A 20 -24.85 1.17 -5.22
N PRO A 21 -25.99 1.59 -4.64
CA PRO A 21 -27.05 0.65 -4.31
C PRO A 21 -27.60 0.08 -5.63
N LEU A 22 -27.29 -1.20 -5.90
CA LEU A 22 -27.81 -1.94 -7.04
C LEU A 22 -29.35 -1.90 -7.02
N SER A 23 -29.90 -0.98 -7.80
CA SER A 23 -31.34 -0.74 -7.92
C SER A 23 -31.71 -0.90 -9.38
N ALA A 24 -32.26 -2.06 -9.71
CA ALA A 24 -33.33 -2.30 -10.69
C ALA A 24 -33.39 -3.81 -10.94
N MET A 25 -34.27 -4.50 -10.21
CA MET A 25 -34.62 -5.90 -10.44
C MET A 25 -35.46 -6.00 -11.71
N SER A 26 -34.95 -6.62 -12.78
CA SER A 26 -35.76 -7.06 -13.92
C SER A 26 -35.89 -8.59 -13.94
N LEU A 27 -37.04 -9.11 -14.39
CA LEU A 27 -37.38 -10.54 -14.30
C LEU A 27 -36.41 -11.49 -15.03
N GLU A 28 -35.64 -11.02 -16.03
CA GLU A 28 -34.58 -11.82 -16.68
C GLU A 28 -33.37 -12.08 -15.78
N GLN A 29 -33.16 -11.27 -14.74
CA GLN A 29 -32.06 -11.43 -13.80
C GLN A 29 -32.32 -12.51 -12.76
N GLN A 30 -33.55 -13.02 -12.57
CA GLN A 30 -33.87 -14.01 -11.52
C GLN A 30 -33.21 -15.38 -11.72
N SER A 31 -32.95 -15.80 -12.96
CA SER A 31 -32.21 -17.03 -13.26
C SER A 31 -30.71 -16.88 -13.03
N LEU A 32 -30.15 -15.71 -13.38
CA LEU A 32 -28.76 -15.31 -13.09
C LEU A 32 -28.54 -14.97 -11.60
N ASP A 33 -29.58 -14.53 -10.90
CA ASP A 33 -29.55 -14.17 -9.48
C ASP A 33 -29.41 -15.40 -8.61
N ARG A 34 -29.87 -16.57 -9.05
CA ARG A 34 -29.59 -17.83 -8.34
C ARG A 34 -28.09 -18.17 -8.35
N TYR A 35 -27.39 -17.85 -9.44
CA TYR A 35 -25.93 -18.00 -9.57
C TYR A 35 -25.16 -16.84 -8.90
N ARG A 36 -25.72 -15.63 -8.86
CA ARG A 36 -25.16 -14.52 -8.09
C ARG A 36 -25.35 -14.70 -6.58
N MET A 37 -26.43 -15.33 -6.12
CA MET A 37 -26.68 -15.58 -4.70
C MET A 37 -25.69 -16.57 -4.09
N SER A 38 -25.17 -17.53 -4.86
CA SER A 38 -24.12 -18.43 -4.39
C SER A 38 -22.74 -17.76 -4.30
N VAL A 39 -22.43 -16.80 -5.20
CA VAL A 39 -21.11 -16.11 -5.24
C VAL A 39 -21.11 -14.78 -4.48
N ALA A 40 -22.25 -14.13 -4.29
CA ALA A 40 -22.43 -12.87 -3.57
C ALA A 40 -21.86 -12.87 -2.13
N PRO A 41 -21.99 -13.93 -1.31
CA PRO A 41 -21.40 -13.92 0.03
C PRO A 41 -19.86 -13.98 -0.02
N PHE A 42 -19.28 -14.66 -1.01
CA PHE A 42 -17.83 -14.78 -1.15
C PHE A 42 -17.16 -13.51 -1.67
N LYS A 43 -17.88 -12.64 -2.40
CA LYS A 43 -17.30 -11.39 -2.93
C LYS A 43 -16.66 -10.51 -1.84
N LYS A 44 -17.23 -10.47 -0.64
CA LYS A 44 -16.65 -9.72 0.50
C LYS A 44 -15.37 -10.38 1.02
N TRP A 45 -15.36 -11.71 1.13
CA TRP A 45 -14.20 -12.48 1.56
C TRP A 45 -13.06 -12.47 0.56
N VAL A 46 -13.36 -12.56 -0.74
CA VAL A 46 -12.38 -12.42 -1.82
C VAL A 46 -11.76 -11.03 -1.79
N LEU A 47 -12.56 -9.97 -1.62
CA LEU A 47 -12.04 -8.61 -1.48
C LEU A 47 -11.09 -8.51 -0.27
N LEU A 48 -11.52 -8.99 0.91
CA LEU A 48 -10.68 -9.02 2.11
C LEU A 48 -9.38 -9.81 1.90
N ALA A 49 -9.45 -10.97 1.26
CA ALA A 49 -8.29 -11.82 0.98
C ALA A 49 -7.30 -11.13 0.03
N VAL A 50 -7.78 -10.53 -1.06
CA VAL A 50 -6.95 -9.77 -2.01
C VAL A 50 -6.31 -8.57 -1.32
N THR A 51 -7.09 -7.80 -0.54
CA THR A 51 -6.54 -6.65 0.18
C THR A 51 -5.53 -7.05 1.24
N ALA A 52 -5.78 -8.12 1.99
CA ALA A 52 -4.82 -8.65 2.96
C ALA A 52 -3.54 -9.13 2.28
N LEU A 53 -3.65 -9.84 1.16
CA LEU A 53 -2.49 -10.31 0.39
C LEU A 53 -1.64 -9.14 -0.11
N VAL A 54 -2.27 -8.14 -0.75
CA VAL A 54 -1.56 -6.94 -1.22
C VAL A 54 -0.94 -6.17 -0.05
N GLY A 55 -1.66 -6.04 1.06
CA GLY A 55 -1.15 -5.38 2.26
C GLY A 55 0.03 -6.09 2.91
N LEU A 56 0.02 -7.43 2.92
CA LEU A 56 1.13 -8.23 3.43
C LEU A 56 2.37 -8.09 2.53
N ILE A 57 2.20 -8.18 1.21
CA ILE A 57 3.31 -8.00 0.26
C ILE A 57 3.91 -6.60 0.41
N ALA A 58 3.06 -5.57 0.41
CA ALA A 58 3.49 -4.19 0.54
C ALA A 58 4.15 -3.91 1.91
N GLY A 59 3.63 -4.49 2.98
CA GLY A 59 4.21 -4.44 4.33
C GLY A 59 5.57 -5.13 4.41
N ALA A 60 5.70 -6.33 3.84
CA ALA A 60 6.94 -7.07 3.79
C ALA A 60 8.02 -6.32 2.98
N SER A 61 7.69 -5.76 1.81
CA SER A 61 8.60 -4.94 1.02
C SER A 61 9.08 -3.70 1.78
N ALA A 62 8.16 -2.99 2.45
CA ALA A 62 8.51 -1.84 3.28
C ALA A 62 9.39 -2.23 4.48
N SER A 63 9.18 -3.42 5.05
CA SER A 63 10.00 -3.93 6.15
C SER A 63 11.46 -4.14 5.76
N GLY A 64 11.75 -4.50 4.51
CA GLY A 64 13.13 -4.70 4.02
C GLY A 64 13.97 -3.41 3.97
N GLN A 65 13.32 -2.25 3.82
CA GLN A 65 13.99 -0.94 3.69
C GLN A 65 14.17 -0.20 5.02
N TRP A 66 13.82 -0.82 6.16
CA TRP A 66 13.87 -0.19 7.48
C TRP A 66 15.26 0.36 7.85
N ARG A 67 16.33 -0.35 7.46
CA ARG A 67 17.71 0.05 7.76
C ARG A 67 18.12 1.27 6.94
N THR A 68 17.71 1.33 5.67
CA THR A 68 17.91 2.50 4.79
C THR A 68 17.21 3.73 5.36
N TRP A 69 15.97 3.57 5.82
CA TRP A 69 15.23 4.64 6.50
C TRP A 69 15.93 5.13 7.77
N LEU A 70 16.43 4.21 8.62
CA LEU A 70 17.15 4.59 9.83
C LEU A 70 18.44 5.34 9.54
N MET A 71 19.19 4.92 8.51
CA MET A 71 20.41 5.61 8.07
C MET A 71 20.09 7.04 7.59
N TYR A 72 19.01 7.22 6.82
CA TYR A 72 18.54 8.54 6.38
C TYR A 72 18.13 9.45 7.54
N VAL A 73 17.31 8.95 8.47
CA VAL A 73 16.79 9.77 9.59
C VAL A 73 17.86 10.09 10.65
N ASN A 74 18.79 9.17 10.89
CA ASN A 74 19.82 9.33 11.93
C ASN A 74 21.21 9.66 11.34
N GLY A 75 21.27 10.14 10.10
CA GLY A 75 22.52 10.53 9.46
C GLY A 75 23.21 11.67 10.21
N VAL A 76 24.52 11.57 10.39
CA VAL A 76 25.36 12.63 11.00
C VAL A 76 26.39 13.14 9.99
N PRO A 77 26.71 14.45 10.00
CA PRO A 77 27.71 15.00 9.09
C PRO A 77 29.11 14.48 9.42
N PHE A 78 29.89 14.13 8.41
CA PHE A 78 31.30 13.77 8.60
C PHE A 78 32.21 15.01 8.64
N GLY A 79 31.71 16.18 8.21
CA GLY A 79 32.48 17.43 8.19
C GLY A 79 33.52 17.49 7.06
N THR A 80 33.66 16.42 6.29
CA THR A 80 34.50 16.37 5.09
C THR A 80 33.61 16.56 3.87
N LYS A 81 33.87 17.64 3.12
CA LYS A 81 33.20 17.89 1.84
C LYS A 81 34.00 17.27 0.71
N ASP A 82 33.30 16.69 -0.24
CA ASP A 82 33.91 16.22 -1.47
C ASP A 82 34.52 17.42 -2.27
N PRO A 83 35.54 17.19 -3.11
CA PRO A 83 36.14 18.25 -3.92
C PRO A 83 35.30 18.68 -5.14
N GLN A 84 34.45 17.80 -5.67
CA GLN A 84 33.84 17.87 -7.00
C GLN A 84 32.42 18.46 -7.01
N PHE A 85 31.56 17.98 -6.11
CA PHE A 85 30.18 18.42 -5.87
C PHE A 85 30.01 19.26 -4.59
N LYS A 86 31.05 19.35 -3.75
CA LYS A 86 31.04 20.13 -2.49
C LYS A 86 29.97 19.69 -1.48
N LEU A 87 29.48 18.46 -1.61
CA LEU A 87 28.56 17.83 -0.68
C LEU A 87 29.34 17.11 0.43
N ASP A 88 28.77 17.04 1.63
CA ASP A 88 29.36 16.24 2.72
C ASP A 88 29.34 14.76 2.32
N VAL A 89 30.38 14.00 2.67
CA VAL A 89 30.43 12.55 2.48
C VAL A 89 29.21 11.85 3.10
N ALA A 90 28.60 12.46 4.13
CA ALA A 90 27.38 12.01 4.78
C ALA A 90 26.21 11.83 3.81
N PHE A 91 26.12 12.69 2.79
CA PHE A 91 25.11 12.57 1.75
C PHE A 91 25.21 11.23 1.02
N TYR A 92 26.42 10.80 0.66
CA TYR A 92 26.63 9.55 -0.08
C TYR A 92 26.41 8.31 0.79
N ALA A 93 26.69 8.40 2.09
CA ALA A 93 26.57 7.29 3.02
C ALA A 93 25.14 7.08 3.54
N PHE A 94 24.40 8.17 3.81
CA PHE A 94 23.12 8.14 4.50
C PHE A 94 21.93 8.52 3.63
N ASP A 95 22.06 9.56 2.81
CA ASP A 95 20.95 10.12 2.03
C ASP A 95 20.78 9.44 0.67
N LEU A 96 21.88 9.27 -0.06
CA LEU A 96 21.88 8.69 -1.41
C LEU A 96 21.23 7.28 -1.45
N PRO A 97 21.45 6.39 -0.46
CA PRO A 97 20.78 5.10 -0.45
C PRO A 97 19.25 5.15 -0.39
N TRP A 98 18.66 6.26 0.09
CA TRP A 98 17.21 6.46 0.18
C TRP A 98 16.60 7.01 -1.12
N TYR A 99 17.36 7.78 -1.89
CA TYR A 99 16.89 8.41 -3.13
C TYR A 99 16.95 7.51 -4.38
N ARG A 100 17.48 6.29 -4.27
CA ARG A 100 17.65 5.34 -5.38
C ARG A 100 16.56 4.29 -5.47
#